data_AF-A0A142BVZ7-F1
#
_entry.id   AF-A0A142BVZ7-F1
#
_cell.length_a   1.000
_cell.length_b   1.000
_cell.length_c   1.000
_cell.angle_alpha   90.00
_cell.angle_beta   90.00
_cell.angle_gamma   90.00
#
_symmetry.space_group_name_H-M   'P 1'
#
loop_
_entity.id
_entity.type
_entity.pdbx_description
1 polymer ?
#
loop_
_entity_poly.entity_id
_entity_poly.type
_entity_poly.pdbx_seq_one_letter_code
_entity_poly.pdbx_strand_id
1 'polypeptide(L)'
;MSEDLKTIKEIADEIGVSKQAVWQKIKKESSIDLRQFTSKKGNTVYVDVDGQKAIKSAFFNKTSTTKRQQKVFVDDNVNNSVDGNPEGNEEILFLRNLVSELQSEKKELHKLLDQQQRLALQDKKLLEEYKAENDSLKALKMPQEDMKDGSSIRGEAQEEIERLKAQLKLSEEERNKAKEKEPVKIESKKWWQLWK
;
A
#
# COMPACT_ATOMS: atom_id res chain seq x y z
N MET A 1 -6.19 -44.57 -5.74
CA MET A 1 -6.25 -43.44 -4.80
C MET A 1 -5.03 -42.60 -5.09
N SER A 2 -5.19 -41.46 -5.74
CA SER A 2 -4.06 -40.57 -6.04
C SER A 2 -3.67 -39.86 -4.76
N GLU A 3 -2.45 -40.08 -4.28
CA GLU A 3 -1.92 -39.34 -3.14
C GLU A 3 -1.69 -37.90 -3.58
N ASP A 4 -2.50 -36.96 -3.07
CA ASP A 4 -2.39 -35.53 -3.35
C ASP A 4 -1.17 -34.93 -2.62
N LEU A 5 0.00 -35.22 -3.17
CA LEU A 5 1.28 -34.72 -2.67
C LEU A 5 1.44 -33.23 -3.00
N LYS A 6 1.70 -32.40 -2.00
CA LYS A 6 1.98 -30.97 -2.17
C LYS A 6 3.43 -30.63 -1.91
N THR A 7 3.92 -29.62 -2.61
CA THR A 7 5.25 -29.09 -2.36
C THR A 7 5.25 -28.18 -1.14
N ILE A 8 6.43 -28.02 -0.52
CA ILE A 8 6.61 -27.08 0.60
C ILE A 8 6.28 -25.64 0.19
N LYS A 9 6.42 -25.30 -1.10
CA LYS A 9 6.03 -23.98 -1.62
C LYS A 9 4.52 -23.79 -1.55
N GLU A 10 3.74 -24.75 -2.07
CA GLU A 10 2.27 -24.68 -2.04
C GLU A 10 1.74 -24.67 -0.61
N ILE A 11 2.31 -25.47 0.29
CA ILE A 11 1.93 -25.47 1.71
C ILE A 11 2.22 -24.10 2.35
N ALA A 12 3.35 -23.49 2.02
CA ALA A 12 3.72 -22.16 2.51
C ALA A 12 2.76 -21.07 2.00
N ASP A 13 2.41 -21.13 0.72
CA ASP A 13 1.45 -20.22 0.08
C ASP A 13 0.04 -20.39 0.71
N GLU A 14 -0.39 -21.63 0.99
CA GLU A 14 -1.69 -21.92 1.63
C GLU A 14 -1.81 -21.41 3.08
N ILE A 15 -0.72 -21.45 3.86
CA ILE A 15 -0.70 -20.95 5.24
C ILE A 15 -0.24 -19.49 5.34
N GLY A 16 0.09 -18.85 4.21
CA GLY A 16 0.51 -17.45 4.15
C GLY A 16 1.85 -17.17 4.82
N VAL A 17 2.79 -18.13 4.79
CA VAL A 17 4.14 -17.95 5.36
C VAL A 17 5.22 -18.18 4.30
N SER A 18 6.46 -17.78 4.61
CA SER A 18 7.57 -18.01 3.68
C SER A 18 7.98 -19.49 3.63
N LYS A 19 8.43 -19.97 2.46
CA LYS A 19 9.00 -21.32 2.29
C LYS A 19 10.08 -21.63 3.33
N GLN A 20 10.88 -20.62 3.67
CA GLN A 20 11.94 -20.74 4.68
C GLN A 20 11.39 -20.89 6.10
N ALA A 21 10.29 -20.21 6.45
CA ALA A 21 9.64 -20.35 7.75
C ALA A 21 9.15 -21.78 7.97
N VAL A 22 8.60 -22.41 6.92
CA VAL A 22 8.21 -23.83 6.95
C VAL A 22 9.44 -24.69 7.27
N TRP A 23 10.54 -24.56 6.53
CA TRP A 23 11.78 -25.30 6.78
C TRP A 23 12.36 -25.12 8.18
N GLN A 24 12.33 -23.89 8.71
CA GLN A 24 12.81 -23.59 10.06
C GLN A 24 11.92 -24.23 11.13
N LYS A 25 10.60 -24.15 10.95
CA LYS A 25 9.62 -24.77 11.84
C LYS A 25 9.83 -26.27 11.93
N ILE A 26 9.99 -26.92 10.78
CA ILE A 26 10.31 -28.35 10.65
C ILE A 26 11.63 -28.70 11.33
N LYS A 27 12.69 -27.92 11.12
CA LYS A 27 14.00 -28.19 11.70
C LYS A 27 14.03 -28.02 13.22
N LYS A 28 13.17 -27.14 13.76
CA LYS A 28 13.13 -26.76 15.17
C LYS A 28 12.18 -27.64 16.00
N GLU A 29 11.09 -28.14 15.43
CA GLU A 29 10.16 -29.03 16.11
C GLU A 29 10.61 -30.49 15.99
N SER A 30 11.17 -31.04 17.06
CA SER A 30 11.54 -32.46 17.18
C SER A 30 10.34 -33.41 17.10
N SER A 31 9.11 -32.90 17.23
CA SER A 31 7.86 -33.66 17.16
C SER A 31 7.37 -33.90 15.72
N ILE A 32 7.89 -33.15 14.74
CA ILE A 32 7.48 -33.25 13.34
C ILE A 32 8.69 -33.73 12.57
N ASP A 33 8.95 -35.04 12.59
CA ASP A 33 9.92 -35.58 11.64
C ASP A 33 9.28 -35.49 10.25
N LEU A 34 9.73 -34.53 9.44
CA LEU A 34 9.21 -34.36 8.09
C LEU A 34 9.81 -35.38 7.13
N ARG A 35 10.90 -36.04 7.51
CA ARG A 35 11.57 -37.04 6.67
C ARG A 35 10.66 -38.25 6.39
N GLN A 36 9.84 -38.63 7.37
CA GLN A 36 8.86 -39.72 7.24
C GLN A 36 7.67 -39.36 6.34
N PHE A 37 7.36 -38.07 6.16
CA PHE A 37 6.22 -37.62 5.35
C PHE A 37 6.65 -36.89 4.07
N THR A 38 7.93 -36.95 3.68
CA THR A 38 8.42 -36.28 2.48
C THR A 38 9.05 -37.24 1.48
N SER A 39 8.68 -37.04 0.22
CA SER A 39 9.28 -37.71 -0.93
C SER A 39 10.02 -36.70 -1.78
N LYS A 40 11.27 -36.99 -2.14
CA LYS A 40 12.07 -36.15 -3.01
C LYS A 40 12.00 -36.67 -4.45
N LYS A 41 11.51 -35.83 -5.36
CA LYS A 41 11.55 -36.09 -6.81
C LYS A 41 12.34 -34.97 -7.47
N GLY A 42 13.58 -35.27 -7.86
CA GLY A 42 14.52 -34.25 -8.36
C GLY A 42 14.92 -33.26 -7.27
N ASN A 43 14.82 -31.95 -7.55
CA ASN A 43 15.13 -30.89 -6.58
C ASN A 43 13.91 -30.45 -5.74
N THR A 44 12.75 -31.08 -5.96
CA THR A 44 11.49 -30.72 -5.30
C THR A 44 11.16 -31.73 -4.22
N VAL A 45 10.79 -31.21 -3.06
CA VAL A 45 10.34 -31.99 -1.91
C VAL A 45 8.82 -31.92 -1.86
N TYR A 46 8.21 -33.09 -1.95
CA TYR A 46 6.78 -33.32 -1.85
C TYR A 46 6.46 -33.84 -0.47
N VAL A 47 5.30 -33.43 0.06
CA VAL A 47 4.84 -33.77 1.40
C VAL A 47 3.51 -34.49 1.28
N ASP A 48 3.38 -35.60 1.99
CA ASP A 48 2.16 -36.38 2.05
C ASP A 48 1.08 -35.71 2.89
N VAL A 49 -0.17 -36.16 2.77
CA VAL A 49 -1.35 -35.54 3.39
C VAL A 49 -1.19 -35.40 4.92
N ASP A 50 -0.65 -36.41 5.58
CA ASP A 50 -0.40 -36.39 7.03
C ASP A 50 0.68 -35.36 7.42
N GLY A 51 1.76 -35.28 6.63
CA GLY A 51 2.80 -34.27 6.80
C GLY A 51 2.28 -32.85 6.57
N GLN A 52 1.41 -32.66 5.58
CA GLN A 52 0.75 -31.37 5.33
C GLN A 52 -0.09 -30.94 6.53
N LYS A 53 -0.86 -31.85 7.13
CA LYS A 53 -1.69 -31.58 8.31
C LYS A 53 -0.85 -31.24 9.54
N ALA A 54 0.26 -31.96 9.76
CA ALA A 54 1.21 -31.69 10.84
C ALA A 54 1.83 -30.29 10.69
N ILE A 55 2.37 -29.95 9.51
CA ILE A 55 2.94 -28.62 9.23
C ILE A 55 1.89 -27.54 9.48
N LYS A 56 0.70 -27.66 8.87
CA LYS A 56 -0.37 -26.66 9.01
C LYS A 56 -0.72 -26.43 10.47
N SER A 57 -1.01 -27.49 11.23
CA SER A 57 -1.40 -27.37 12.64
C SER A 57 -0.29 -26.72 13.50
N ALA A 58 0.98 -26.97 13.20
CA ALA A 58 2.09 -26.36 13.91
C ALA A 58 2.16 -24.82 13.78
N PHE A 59 1.65 -24.27 12.67
CA PHE A 59 1.53 -22.83 12.46
C PHE A 59 0.24 -22.27 13.09
N PHE A 60 -0.90 -22.96 12.94
CA PHE A 60 -2.19 -22.50 13.48
C PHE A 60 -2.34 -22.65 15.00
N ASN A 61 -1.63 -23.57 15.65
CA ASN A 61 -1.72 -23.76 17.11
C ASN A 61 -1.10 -22.61 17.93
N LYS A 62 -0.37 -21.69 17.30
CA LYS A 62 0.15 -20.47 17.94
C LYS A 62 -0.70 -19.22 17.69
N THR A 63 -1.73 -19.30 16.83
CA THR A 63 -2.70 -18.23 16.61
C THR A 63 -3.93 -18.39 17.53
N SER A 64 -3.71 -18.52 18.84
CA SER A 64 -4.81 -18.39 19.82
C SER A 64 -5.35 -16.96 19.95
N THR A 65 -4.96 -16.04 19.06
CA THR A 65 -5.52 -14.69 18.97
C THR A 65 -6.84 -14.64 18.20
N THR A 66 -7.13 -15.58 17.30
CA THR A 66 -8.39 -15.59 16.52
C THR A 66 -9.61 -15.92 17.38
N LYS A 67 -9.47 -16.73 18.45
CA LYS A 67 -10.58 -17.00 19.39
C LYS A 67 -10.89 -15.84 20.34
N ARG A 68 -10.08 -14.76 20.37
CA ARG A 68 -10.36 -13.54 21.14
C ARG A 68 -11.14 -12.47 20.38
N GLN A 69 -11.37 -12.65 19.08
CA GLN A 69 -12.07 -11.64 18.27
C GLN A 69 -13.59 -11.82 18.25
N GLN A 70 -14.13 -12.82 18.95
CA GLN A 70 -15.58 -13.00 19.04
C GLN A 70 -16.13 -12.31 20.30
N LYS A 71 -16.65 -11.10 20.05
CA LYS A 71 -17.54 -10.31 20.92
C LYS A 71 -17.00 -9.95 22.30
N VAL A 72 -16.34 -8.79 22.39
CA VAL A 72 -16.41 -8.00 23.62
C VAL A 72 -16.87 -6.59 23.20
N PHE A 73 -18.18 -6.37 23.28
CA PHE A 73 -18.66 -5.05 23.69
C PHE A 73 -17.98 -4.82 25.04
N VAL A 74 -17.00 -3.92 25.07
CA VAL A 74 -16.30 -3.58 26.31
C VAL A 74 -17.29 -2.81 27.15
N ASP A 75 -17.88 -3.49 28.12
CA ASP A 75 -18.57 -2.88 29.23
C ASP A 75 -17.48 -2.24 30.11
N ASP A 76 -17.63 -0.97 30.46
CA ASP A 76 -16.62 -0.10 31.08
C ASP A 76 -16.28 -0.46 32.55
N ASN A 77 -16.60 -1.66 33.01
CA ASN A 77 -16.36 -2.08 34.38
C ASN A 77 -15.11 -2.98 34.50
N VAL A 78 -13.93 -2.36 34.43
CA VAL A 78 -12.68 -3.07 34.71
C VAL A 78 -12.43 -3.05 36.22
N ASN A 79 -12.80 -4.14 36.87
CA ASN A 79 -12.31 -4.48 38.21
C ASN A 79 -10.78 -4.54 38.19
N ASN A 80 -10.15 -3.55 38.81
CA ASN A 80 -8.72 -3.40 38.98
C ASN A 80 -8.21 -4.32 40.10
N SER A 81 -8.30 -5.62 39.92
CA SER A 81 -7.71 -6.59 40.86
C SER A 81 -7.10 -7.76 40.09
N VAL A 82 -5.88 -7.56 39.61
CA VAL A 82 -4.94 -8.64 39.31
C VAL A 82 -3.70 -8.38 40.17
N ASP A 83 -3.81 -8.89 41.39
CA ASP A 83 -2.76 -8.98 42.39
C ASP A 83 -1.74 -10.04 41.94
N GLY A 84 -0.46 -9.66 41.81
CA GLY A 84 0.65 -10.62 41.79
C GLY A 84 1.66 -10.59 40.63
N ASN A 85 1.50 -9.80 39.56
CA ASN A 85 2.55 -9.67 38.52
C ASN A 85 2.63 -8.26 37.90
N PRO A 86 3.48 -7.36 38.44
CA PRO A 86 3.60 -5.99 37.94
C PRO A 86 4.12 -5.90 36.50
N GLU A 87 5.02 -6.81 36.09
CA GLU A 87 5.58 -6.83 34.73
C GLU A 87 4.50 -7.17 33.68
N GLY A 88 3.60 -8.11 34.01
CA GLY A 88 2.47 -8.46 33.14
C GLY A 88 1.47 -7.31 32.98
N ASN A 89 1.28 -6.49 34.03
CA ASN A 89 0.38 -5.34 33.97
C ASN A 89 0.97 -4.20 33.11
N GLU A 90 2.28 -3.98 33.18
CA GLU A 90 2.98 -3.01 32.32
C GLU A 90 2.94 -3.41 30.84
N GLU A 91 3.15 -4.69 30.53
CA GLU A 91 3.03 -5.20 29.16
C GLU A 91 1.61 -5.05 28.61
N ILE A 92 0.59 -5.33 29.43
CA ILE A 92 -0.82 -5.14 29.06
C ILE A 92 -1.14 -3.66 28.79
N LEU A 93 -0.62 -2.74 29.61
CA LEU A 93 -0.80 -1.30 29.41
C LEU A 93 -0.10 -0.81 28.13
N PHE A 94 1.13 -1.25 27.89
CA PHE A 94 1.86 -0.93 26.67
C PHE A 94 1.12 -1.39 25.42
N LEU A 95 0.67 -2.66 25.40
CA LEU A 95 -0.10 -3.22 24.30
C LEU A 95 -1.43 -2.47 24.09
N ARG A 96 -2.11 -2.07 25.17
CA ARG A 96 -3.35 -1.28 25.09
C ARG A 96 -3.11 0.09 24.46
N ASN A 97 -2.01 0.76 24.82
CA ASN A 97 -1.64 2.05 24.23
C ASN A 97 -1.31 1.89 22.75
N LEU A 98 -0.50 0.90 22.37
CA LEU A 98 -0.16 0.64 20.98
C LEU A 98 -1.40 0.34 20.13
N VAL A 99 -2.34 -0.47 20.64
CA VAL A 99 -3.62 -0.72 19.97
C VAL A 99 -4.43 0.56 19.80
N SER A 100 -4.41 1.45 20.80
CA SER A 100 -5.13 2.73 20.75
C SER A 100 -4.53 3.67 19.70
N GLU A 101 -3.19 3.77 19.63
CA GLU A 101 -2.48 4.55 18.61
C GLU A 101 -2.78 4.04 17.19
N LEU A 102 -2.69 2.71 16.98
CA LEU A 102 -3.03 2.09 15.69
C LEU A 102 -4.49 2.33 15.31
N GLN A 103 -5.41 2.32 16.28
CA GLN A 103 -6.80 2.65 16.03
C GLN A 103 -6.99 4.13 15.66
N SER A 104 -6.24 5.05 16.26
CA SER A 104 -6.29 6.47 15.88
C SER A 104 -5.74 6.70 14.47
N GLU A 105 -4.61 6.08 14.13
CA GLU A 105 -3.99 6.18 12.81
C GLU A 105 -4.93 5.62 11.74
N LYS A 106 -5.57 4.47 12.00
CA LYS A 106 -6.59 3.91 11.11
C LYS A 106 -7.75 4.87 10.87
N LYS A 107 -8.25 5.55 11.92
CA LYS A 107 -9.32 6.55 11.78
C LYS A 107 -8.88 7.74 10.93
N GLU A 108 -7.64 8.19 11.09
CA GLU A 108 -7.07 9.28 10.30
C GLU A 108 -6.91 8.91 8.83
N LEU A 109 -6.39 7.72 8.53
CA LEU A 109 -6.32 7.18 7.17
C LEU A 109 -7.71 7.08 6.51
N HIS A 110 -8.73 6.64 7.25
CA HIS A 110 -10.11 6.63 6.74
C HIS A 110 -10.61 8.03 6.40
N LYS A 111 -10.35 9.04 7.25
CA LYS A 111 -10.72 10.44 6.97
C LYS A 111 -10.02 10.97 5.72
N LEU A 112 -8.72 10.70 5.57
CA LEU A 112 -7.94 11.16 4.42
C LEU A 112 -8.43 10.50 3.12
N LEU A 113 -8.76 9.21 3.18
CA LEU A 113 -9.34 8.50 2.04
C LEU A 113 -10.69 9.09 1.62
N ASP A 114 -11.57 9.36 2.58
CA ASP A 114 -12.86 9.99 2.31
C ASP A 114 -12.69 11.39 1.70
N GLN A 115 -11.73 12.18 2.21
CA GLN A 115 -11.39 13.49 1.63
C GLN A 115 -10.92 13.36 0.18
N GLN A 116 -10.03 12.41 -0.10
CA GLN A 116 -9.52 12.18 -1.45
C GLN A 116 -10.65 11.76 -2.42
N GLN A 117 -11.58 10.91 -1.97
CA GLN A 117 -12.74 10.51 -2.78
C GLN A 117 -13.66 11.70 -3.09
N ARG A 118 -13.90 12.58 -2.11
CA ARG A 118 -14.72 13.79 -2.32
C ARG A 118 -14.08 14.75 -3.31
N LEU A 119 -12.78 14.99 -3.20
CA LEU A 119 -12.03 15.84 -4.13
C LEU A 119 -12.07 15.26 -5.55
N ALA A 120 -11.84 13.96 -5.70
CA ALA A 120 -11.91 13.29 -7.01
C ALA A 120 -13.30 13.44 -7.67
N LEU A 121 -14.38 13.44 -6.88
CA LEU A 121 -15.72 13.68 -7.40
C LEU A 121 -15.95 15.15 -7.79
N GLN A 122 -15.38 16.11 -7.06
CA GLN A 122 -15.43 17.53 -7.43
C GLN A 122 -14.65 17.79 -8.72
N ASP A 123 -13.42 17.28 -8.81
CA ASP A 123 -12.58 17.41 -10.01
C ASP A 123 -13.27 16.81 -11.24
N LYS A 124 -13.93 15.65 -11.09
CA LYS A 124 -14.70 15.02 -12.17
C LYS A 124 -15.83 15.92 -12.68
N LYS A 125 -16.59 16.55 -11.78
CA LYS A 125 -17.68 17.48 -12.16
C LYS A 125 -17.15 18.69 -12.90
N LEU A 126 -16.09 19.31 -12.39
CA LEU A 126 -15.46 20.47 -13.02
C LEU A 126 -14.93 20.13 -14.42
N LEU A 127 -14.33 18.94 -14.59
CA LEU A 127 -13.89 18.47 -15.91
C LEU A 127 -15.04 18.22 -16.88
N GLU A 128 -16.20 17.78 -16.39
CA GLU A 128 -17.41 17.59 -17.18
C GLU A 128 -17.99 18.94 -17.64
N GLU A 129 -18.05 19.93 -16.73
CA GLU A 129 -18.44 21.31 -17.05
C GLU A 129 -17.53 21.93 -18.12
N TYR A 130 -16.20 21.83 -17.96
CA TYR A 130 -15.26 22.35 -18.97
C TYR A 130 -15.35 21.62 -20.31
N LYS A 131 -15.70 20.33 -20.33
CA LYS A 131 -15.95 19.61 -21.59
C LYS A 131 -17.21 20.13 -22.27
N ALA A 132 -18.30 20.27 -21.52
CA ALA A 132 -19.55 20.82 -22.04
C ALA A 132 -19.37 22.27 -22.54
N GLU A 133 -18.62 23.10 -21.82
CA GLU A 133 -18.30 24.47 -22.25
C GLU A 133 -17.41 24.49 -23.50
N ASN A 134 -16.43 23.59 -23.60
CA ASN A 134 -15.66 23.46 -24.84
C ASN A 134 -16.52 23.03 -26.03
N ASP A 135 -17.46 22.11 -25.81
CA ASP A 135 -18.35 21.63 -26.88
C ASP A 135 -19.36 22.71 -27.30
N SER A 136 -19.89 23.50 -26.36
CA SER A 136 -20.75 24.64 -26.67
C SER A 136 -19.98 25.75 -27.37
N LEU A 137 -18.75 26.06 -26.94
CA LEU A 137 -17.87 27.01 -27.61
C LEU A 137 -17.51 26.55 -29.02
N LYS A 138 -17.25 25.26 -29.22
CA LYS A 138 -17.04 24.69 -30.56
C LYS A 138 -18.29 24.79 -31.44
N ALA A 139 -19.47 24.55 -30.89
CA ALA A 139 -20.73 24.71 -31.62
C ALA A 139 -21.01 26.18 -31.98
N LEU A 140 -20.66 27.11 -31.09
CA LEU A 140 -20.75 28.56 -31.35
C LEU A 140 -19.71 29.01 -32.39
N LYS A 141 -18.51 28.42 -32.38
CA LYS A 141 -17.48 28.55 -33.42
C LYS A 141 -17.85 27.71 -34.65
N MET A 142 -18.97 28.03 -35.28
CA MET A 142 -19.28 27.56 -36.63
C MET A 142 -18.11 27.92 -37.61
N PRO A 143 -17.86 27.11 -38.66
CA PRO A 143 -16.69 27.27 -39.52
C PRO A 143 -16.65 28.65 -40.18
N GLN A 144 -15.53 29.34 -40.05
CA GLN A 144 -15.19 30.60 -40.74
C GLN A 144 -14.90 30.39 -42.24
N GLU A 145 -15.57 29.46 -42.94
CA GLU A 145 -15.32 29.29 -44.38
C GLU A 145 -15.88 30.43 -45.25
N ASP A 146 -16.77 31.29 -44.71
CA ASP A 146 -17.40 32.37 -45.51
C ASP A 146 -16.95 33.81 -45.19
N MET A 147 -15.91 34.04 -44.38
CA MET A 147 -15.40 35.41 -44.13
C MET A 147 -13.89 35.48 -44.30
N LYS A 148 -13.47 35.56 -45.57
CA LYS A 148 -12.10 35.62 -46.06
C LYS A 148 -11.35 36.94 -45.77
N ASP A 149 -11.92 37.84 -44.97
CA ASP A 149 -11.38 39.22 -44.81
C ASP A 149 -10.81 39.54 -43.41
N GLY A 150 -10.81 38.58 -42.47
CA GLY A 150 -10.22 38.73 -41.12
C GLY A 150 -8.96 37.90 -40.84
N SER A 151 -8.43 37.21 -41.86
CA SER A 151 -7.45 36.12 -41.72
C SER A 151 -6.07 36.52 -41.19
N SER A 152 -5.67 37.80 -41.26
CA SER A 152 -4.31 38.21 -40.86
C SER A 152 -4.13 38.19 -39.34
N ILE A 153 -5.10 38.74 -38.60
CA ILE A 153 -4.97 38.95 -37.14
C ILE A 153 -5.04 37.62 -36.37
N ARG A 154 -5.83 36.66 -36.88
CA ARG A 154 -5.99 35.35 -36.26
C ARG A 154 -4.78 34.43 -36.50
N GLY A 155 -4.11 34.56 -37.65
CA GLY A 155 -2.86 33.85 -37.94
C GLY A 155 -1.74 34.30 -37.01
N GLU A 156 -1.57 35.62 -36.87
CA GLU A 156 -0.58 36.21 -35.96
C GLU A 156 -0.81 35.80 -34.50
N ALA A 157 -2.06 35.83 -34.02
CA ALA A 157 -2.37 35.41 -32.66
C ALA A 157 -2.11 33.91 -32.42
N GLN A 158 -2.34 33.05 -33.42
CA GLN A 158 -2.07 31.61 -33.29
C GLN A 158 -0.57 31.31 -33.37
N GLU A 159 0.19 32.01 -34.20
CA GLU A 159 1.65 31.92 -34.24
C GLU A 159 2.30 32.43 -32.94
N GLU A 160 1.78 33.49 -32.35
CA GLU A 160 2.24 34.02 -31.05
C GLU A 160 1.99 32.98 -29.92
N ILE A 161 0.83 32.32 -29.92
CA ILE A 161 0.51 31.24 -28.97
C ILE A 161 1.47 30.05 -29.13
N GLU A 162 1.78 29.65 -30.37
CA GLU A 162 2.72 28.56 -30.63
C GLU A 162 4.15 28.92 -30.23
N ARG A 163 4.58 30.17 -30.47
CA ARG A 163 5.88 30.68 -30.00
C ARG A 163 5.99 30.70 -28.49
N LEU A 164 4.98 31.24 -27.79
CA LEU A 164 4.95 31.28 -26.33
C LEU A 164 4.95 29.87 -25.72
N LYS A 165 4.22 28.93 -26.34
CA LYS A 165 4.20 27.52 -25.91
C LYS A 165 5.56 26.84 -26.10
N ALA A 166 6.25 27.12 -27.21
CA ALA A 166 7.61 26.63 -27.44
C ALA A 166 8.61 27.23 -26.42
N GLN A 167 8.47 28.52 -26.11
CA GLN A 167 9.32 29.21 -25.13
C GLN A 167 9.12 28.68 -23.70
N LEU A 168 7.87 28.39 -23.31
CA LEU A 168 7.55 27.74 -22.04
C LEU A 168 8.18 26.36 -21.95
N LYS A 169 8.05 25.55 -23.01
CA LYS A 169 8.62 24.19 -23.05
C LYS A 169 10.13 24.20 -22.93
N LEU A 170 10.81 25.13 -23.61
CA LEU A 170 12.25 25.33 -23.47
C LEU A 170 12.64 25.77 -22.05
N SER A 171 11.89 26.69 -21.44
CA SER A 171 12.12 27.14 -20.06
C SER A 171 11.91 26.02 -19.03
N GLU A 172 10.89 25.18 -19.20
CA GLU A 172 10.66 24.00 -18.35
C GLU A 172 11.78 22.97 -18.50
N GLU A 173 12.27 22.75 -19.72
CA GLU A 173 13.36 21.82 -19.99
C GLU A 173 14.70 22.34 -19.44
N GLU A 174 14.93 23.65 -19.47
CA GLU A 174 16.03 24.31 -18.77
C GLU A 174 15.90 24.22 -17.24
N ARG A 175 14.69 24.40 -16.68
CA ARG A 175 14.43 24.18 -15.25
C ARG A 175 14.67 22.74 -14.83
N ASN A 176 14.31 21.78 -15.67
CA ASN A 176 14.53 20.36 -15.41
C ASN A 176 16.03 20.00 -15.52
N LYS A 177 16.75 20.56 -16.51
CA LYS A 177 18.22 20.46 -16.59
C LYS A 177 18.93 21.18 -15.45
N ALA A 178 18.41 22.30 -14.95
CA ALA A 178 18.96 23.00 -13.80
C ALA A 178 18.76 22.18 -12.51
N LYS A 179 17.62 21.50 -12.37
CA LYS A 179 17.39 20.51 -11.31
C LYS A 179 18.28 19.27 -11.43
N GLU A 180 18.70 18.89 -12.65
CA GLU A 180 19.69 17.83 -12.88
C GLU A 180 21.14 18.29 -12.68
N LYS A 181 21.45 19.56 -12.95
CA LYS A 181 22.80 20.16 -12.86
C LYS A 181 23.10 20.83 -11.53
N GLU A 182 22.10 21.11 -10.70
CA GLU A 182 22.30 21.21 -9.27
C GLU A 182 22.41 19.76 -8.75
N PRO A 183 23.62 19.19 -8.56
CA PRO A 183 23.73 18.25 -7.47
C PRO A 183 23.24 19.06 -6.28
N VAL A 184 22.14 18.64 -5.67
CA VAL A 184 21.85 19.05 -4.30
C VAL A 184 23.18 18.79 -3.60
N LYS A 185 23.92 19.87 -3.29
CA LYS A 185 24.97 19.81 -2.30
C LYS A 185 24.18 19.50 -1.04
N ILE A 186 23.96 18.22 -0.82
CA ILE A 186 23.65 17.66 0.48
C ILE A 186 24.95 17.88 1.23
N GLU A 187 25.23 19.14 1.60
CA GLU A 187 26.12 19.41 2.71
C GLU A 187 25.53 18.57 3.82
N SER A 188 26.22 17.46 4.08
CA SER A 188 25.91 16.49 5.12
C SER A 188 26.20 17.15 6.47
N LYS A 189 25.54 18.28 6.74
CA LYS A 189 25.44 18.87 8.06
C LYS A 189 24.47 17.97 8.79
N LYS A 190 25.07 17.00 9.49
CA LYS A 190 24.41 16.11 10.42
C LYS A 190 23.63 16.99 11.40
N TRP A 191 22.34 17.12 11.17
CA TRP A 191 21.39 17.91 11.96
C TRP A 191 21.45 17.60 13.46
N TRP A 192 21.91 16.39 13.82
CA TRP A 192 22.19 15.96 15.19
C TRP A 192 23.32 16.73 15.92
N GLN A 193 24.14 17.51 15.22
CA GLN A 193 25.20 18.32 15.86
C GLN A 193 24.71 19.67 16.40
N LEU A 194 23.48 20.09 16.08
CA LEU A 194 22.89 21.35 16.54
C LEU A 194 22.23 21.26 17.93
N TRP A 195 22.24 20.09 18.57
CA TRP A 195 21.54 19.82 19.83
C TRP A 195 22.50 19.36 20.96
N LYS A 196 23.70 19.92 21.02
CA LYS A 196 24.62 19.74 22.16
C LYS A 196 24.80 21.04 22.94
#